data_AF-A0A2W6ZLS3-F1
#
_entry.id   AF-A0A2W6ZLS3-F1
#
_cell.length_a   1.000
_cell.length_b   1.000
_cell.length_c   1.000
_cell.angle_alpha   90.00
_cell.angle_beta   90.00
_cell.angle_gamma   90.00
#
_symmetry.space_group_name_H-M   'P 1'
#
loop_
_entity.id
_entity.type
_entity.pdbx_description
1 polymer ?
#
loop_
_entity_poly.entity_id
_entity_poly.type
_entity_poly.pdbx_seq_one_letter_code
_entity_poly.pdbx_strand_id
1 'polypeptide(L)'
;MFDLTDTGWHPVMGDVQGGAVFSECGRYRHELSRIWNRSKPWALWVGLNQSTANREVDDRTLKWETHYTYDVLQLGGLVNLNVFDIISNKPLEQFAVTASLSSARNIETITHFALKAHTVIVAWGAIPPEFKKQTDAVAKSLLDAGCNLSCLGHTLDGHPCLPLLVRHDTPLQRWPRRSQ
;
A
#
# COMPACT_ATOMS: atom_id res chain seq x y z
N MET A 1 -31.18 4.26 -13.52
CA MET A 1 -30.98 2.87 -13.07
C MET A 1 -29.73 2.41 -13.81
N PHE A 2 -28.57 2.56 -13.19
CA PHE A 2 -27.30 2.22 -13.85
C PHE A 2 -27.06 0.73 -13.66
N ASP A 3 -27.05 0.05 -14.79
CA ASP A 3 -26.77 -1.36 -14.94
C ASP A 3 -25.35 -1.67 -14.44
N LEU A 4 -25.24 -2.59 -13.49
CA LEU A 4 -24.00 -3.01 -12.82
C LEU A 4 -23.42 -4.29 -13.43
N THR A 5 -23.90 -4.78 -14.57
CA THR A 5 -23.42 -6.05 -15.14
C THR A 5 -22.26 -5.95 -16.12
N ASP A 6 -21.59 -4.80 -16.24
CA ASP A 6 -20.42 -4.68 -17.12
C ASP A 6 -19.29 -3.86 -16.50
N THR A 7 -18.67 -4.39 -15.43
CA THR A 7 -17.42 -3.81 -14.89
C THR A 7 -16.16 -4.31 -15.62
N GLY A 8 -16.30 -5.04 -16.74
CA GLY A 8 -15.18 -5.42 -17.61
C GLY A 8 -13.93 -5.87 -16.85
N TRP A 9 -14.11 -6.66 -15.78
CA TRP A 9 -12.99 -7.21 -15.01
C TRP A 9 -12.45 -8.41 -15.78
N HIS A 10 -11.37 -8.20 -16.53
CA HIS A 10 -10.50 -9.28 -16.95
C HIS A 10 -9.44 -9.48 -15.86
N PRO A 11 -9.25 -10.71 -15.35
CA PRO A 11 -8.16 -11.01 -14.43
C PRO A 11 -6.85 -10.57 -15.06
N VAL A 12 -6.01 -9.85 -14.31
CA VAL A 12 -4.65 -9.51 -14.74
C VAL A 12 -3.87 -10.77 -15.15
N MET A 13 -4.19 -11.92 -14.53
CA MET A 13 -3.87 -13.29 -14.96
C MET A 13 -4.93 -14.25 -14.40
N GLY A 14 -5.19 -15.37 -15.08
CA GLY A 14 -6.30 -16.29 -14.76
C GLY A 14 -6.30 -16.90 -13.35
N ASP A 15 -5.21 -16.77 -12.58
CA ASP A 15 -5.01 -17.46 -11.29
C ASP A 15 -4.62 -16.53 -10.11
N VAL A 16 -5.00 -15.23 -10.15
CA VAL A 16 -4.69 -14.34 -9.01
C VAL A 16 -5.64 -14.59 -7.83
N GLN A 17 -5.09 -15.02 -6.69
CA GLN A 17 -5.82 -15.14 -5.44
C GLN A 17 -5.81 -13.81 -4.67
N GLY A 18 -7.00 -13.22 -4.50
CA GLY A 18 -7.23 -12.05 -3.66
C GLY A 18 -7.47 -12.40 -2.19
N GLY A 19 -6.83 -11.66 -1.27
CA GLY A 19 -7.02 -11.77 0.18
C GLY A 19 -7.27 -10.40 0.81
N ALA A 20 -8.02 -10.37 1.91
CA ALA A 20 -8.17 -9.17 2.74
C ALA A 20 -8.50 -9.57 4.18
N VAL A 21 -7.94 -8.83 5.13
CA VAL A 21 -8.18 -8.98 6.58
C VAL A 21 -8.72 -7.66 7.12
N PHE A 22 -9.83 -7.73 7.84
CA PHE A 22 -10.52 -6.58 8.42
C PHE A 22 -10.57 -6.70 9.95
N SER A 23 -10.62 -5.57 10.63
CA SER A 23 -11.01 -5.52 12.05
C SER A 23 -12.42 -6.08 12.27
N GLU A 24 -12.70 -6.56 13.48
CA GLU A 24 -14.05 -7.03 13.86
C GLU A 24 -15.13 -5.95 13.68
N CYS A 25 -14.78 -4.69 13.92
CA CYS A 25 -15.69 -3.56 13.71
C CYS A 25 -15.86 -3.15 12.25
N GLY A 26 -15.14 -3.80 11.31
CA GLY A 26 -15.19 -3.52 9.87
C GLY A 26 -14.58 -2.18 9.44
N ARG A 27 -14.19 -1.30 10.36
CA ARG A 27 -13.67 0.05 10.03
C ARG A 27 -12.25 0.06 9.49
N TYR A 28 -11.44 -0.93 9.87
CA TYR A 28 -10.04 -1.00 9.48
C TYR A 28 -9.76 -2.22 8.57
N ARG A 29 -8.97 -2.02 7.52
CA ARG A 29 -8.41 -3.07 6.65
C ARG A 29 -6.94 -3.27 6.98
N HIS A 30 -6.65 -4.33 7.73
CA HIS A 30 -5.30 -4.64 8.19
C HIS A 30 -4.43 -5.29 7.12
N GLU A 31 -5.02 -5.88 6.09
CA GLU A 31 -4.29 -6.53 5.00
C GLU A 31 -5.10 -6.51 3.71
N LEU A 32 -4.41 -6.33 2.59
CA LEU A 32 -4.91 -6.60 1.25
C LEU A 32 -3.82 -7.32 0.45
N SER A 33 -4.13 -8.45 -0.17
CA SER A 33 -3.11 -9.26 -0.87
C SER A 33 -3.58 -9.74 -2.24
N ARG A 34 -2.62 -9.87 -3.15
CA ARG A 34 -2.79 -10.45 -4.49
C ARG A 34 -1.64 -11.42 -4.73
N ILE A 35 -1.93 -12.71 -4.84
CA ILE A 35 -0.93 -13.76 -5.00
C ILE A 35 -1.24 -14.55 -6.26
N TRP A 36 -0.28 -14.64 -7.19
CA TRP A 36 -0.41 -15.41 -8.44
C TRP A 36 0.63 -16.54 -8.54
N ASN A 37 1.69 -16.51 -7.74
CA ASN A 37 2.65 -17.61 -7.65
C ASN A 37 3.23 -17.74 -6.24
N ARG A 38 2.78 -18.75 -5.49
CA ARG A 38 3.22 -19.01 -4.10
C ARG A 38 4.64 -19.54 -3.98
N SER A 39 5.26 -20.03 -5.07
CA SER A 39 6.67 -20.46 -5.03
C SER A 39 7.66 -19.32 -5.24
N LYS A 40 7.18 -18.11 -5.55
CA LYS A 40 7.98 -16.91 -5.72
C LYS A 40 7.86 -15.95 -4.52
N PRO A 41 8.88 -15.12 -4.26
CA PRO A 41 8.81 -14.04 -3.27
C PRO A 41 7.74 -13.01 -3.60
N TRP A 42 7.39 -12.15 -2.63
CA TRP A 42 6.35 -11.11 -2.76
C TRP A 42 6.83 -9.74 -2.25
N ALA A 43 6.18 -8.67 -2.70
CA ALA A 43 6.46 -7.29 -2.28
C ALA A 43 5.45 -6.75 -1.26
N LEU A 44 5.91 -5.98 -0.30
CA LEU A 44 5.06 -5.14 0.55
C LEU A 44 4.97 -3.74 -0.05
N TRP A 45 3.76 -3.27 -0.31
CA TRP A 45 3.46 -1.87 -0.61
C TRP A 45 2.88 -1.19 0.63
N VAL A 46 3.40 -0.02 0.99
CA VAL A 46 2.90 0.82 2.09
C VAL A 46 2.43 2.15 1.51
N GLY A 47 1.13 2.25 1.27
CA GLY A 47 0.46 3.44 0.76
C GLY A 47 -0.10 4.34 1.86
N LEU A 48 -0.84 5.38 1.47
CA LEU A 48 -1.47 6.30 2.42
C LEU A 48 -2.80 5.74 2.94
N ASN A 49 -3.76 5.54 2.03
CA ASN A 49 -5.06 4.90 2.24
C ASN A 49 -5.71 4.62 0.87
N GLN A 50 -6.23 3.42 0.64
CA GLN A 50 -7.09 3.12 -0.50
C GLN A 50 -8.44 2.58 -0.04
N SER A 51 -9.52 3.27 -0.42
CA SER A 51 -10.82 3.11 0.24
C SER A 51 -11.77 2.13 -0.44
N THR A 52 -11.47 1.73 -1.68
CA THR A 52 -12.41 0.92 -2.49
C THR A 52 -11.91 -0.50 -2.75
N ALA A 53 -10.59 -0.73 -2.73
CA ALA A 53 -10.06 -2.07 -2.94
C ALA A 53 -10.37 -3.01 -1.75
N ASN A 54 -10.76 -4.24 -2.05
CA ASN A 54 -11.10 -5.28 -1.08
C ASN A 54 -10.65 -6.66 -1.61
N ARG A 55 -11.15 -7.76 -1.03
CA ARG A 55 -10.77 -9.11 -1.47
C ARG A 55 -11.06 -9.37 -2.95
N GLU A 56 -12.13 -8.81 -3.48
CA GLU A 56 -12.69 -9.08 -4.81
C GLU A 56 -12.50 -7.92 -5.78
N VAL A 57 -12.44 -6.69 -5.28
CA VAL A 57 -12.38 -5.46 -6.09
C VAL A 57 -10.99 -4.84 -6.00
N ASP A 58 -10.39 -4.56 -7.16
CA ASP A 58 -9.17 -3.74 -7.27
C ASP A 58 -9.53 -2.30 -7.63
N ASP A 59 -8.87 -1.34 -6.98
CA ASP A 59 -8.86 0.05 -7.43
C ASP A 59 -7.69 0.33 -8.38
N ARG A 60 -7.61 1.57 -8.89
CA ARG A 60 -6.55 1.95 -9.85
C ARG A 60 -5.14 1.79 -9.28
N THR A 61 -4.95 2.06 -7.99
CA THR A 61 -3.65 1.98 -7.34
C THR A 61 -3.25 0.52 -7.19
N LEU A 62 -4.14 -0.33 -6.65
CA LEU A 62 -3.84 -1.76 -6.50
C LEU A 62 -3.59 -2.46 -7.85
N LYS A 63 -4.33 -2.10 -8.90
CA LYS A 63 -4.07 -2.60 -10.27
C LYS A 63 -2.67 -2.22 -10.72
N TRP A 64 -2.30 -0.95 -10.57
CA TRP A 64 -0.98 -0.46 -10.95
C TRP A 64 0.13 -1.20 -10.18
N GLU A 65 -0.01 -1.32 -8.85
CA GLU A 65 0.96 -2.02 -8.00
C GLU A 65 1.07 -3.51 -8.35
N THR A 66 -0.05 -4.15 -8.69
CA THR A 66 -0.11 -5.55 -9.13
C THR A 66 0.69 -5.73 -10.42
N HIS A 67 0.43 -4.92 -11.44
CA HIS A 67 1.17 -4.96 -12.70
C HIS A 67 2.65 -4.62 -12.50
N TYR A 68 2.99 -3.60 -11.71
CA TYR A 68 4.39 -3.25 -11.45
C TYR A 68 5.13 -4.41 -10.77
N THR A 69 4.50 -5.02 -9.77
CA THR A 69 5.08 -6.15 -9.04
C THR A 69 5.25 -7.38 -9.93
N TYR A 70 4.32 -7.60 -10.88
CA TYR A 70 4.37 -8.70 -11.82
C TYR A 70 5.40 -8.46 -12.95
N ASP A 71 5.29 -7.35 -13.69
CA ASP A 71 6.06 -7.09 -14.91
C ASP A 71 7.49 -6.61 -14.61
N VAL A 72 7.64 -5.70 -13.64
CA VAL A 72 8.91 -5.01 -13.36
C VAL A 72 9.72 -5.73 -12.28
N LEU A 73 9.07 -6.11 -11.17
CA LEU A 73 9.74 -6.82 -10.08
C LEU A 73 9.78 -8.34 -10.28
N GLN A 74 8.94 -8.89 -11.17
CA GLN A 74 8.88 -10.31 -11.50
C GLN A 74 8.63 -11.24 -10.29
N LEU A 75 7.89 -10.73 -9.31
CA LEU A 75 7.55 -11.42 -8.06
C LEU A 75 6.29 -12.29 -8.22
N GLY A 76 5.95 -13.04 -7.16
CA GLY A 76 4.81 -13.97 -7.08
C GLY A 76 3.54 -13.38 -6.48
N GLY A 77 3.60 -12.17 -5.96
CA GLY A 77 2.48 -11.51 -5.33
C GLY A 77 2.86 -10.22 -4.62
N LEU A 78 1.85 -9.58 -4.04
CA LEU A 78 2.02 -8.45 -3.14
C LEU A 78 1.08 -8.52 -1.94
N VAL A 79 1.51 -7.83 -0.88
CA VAL A 79 0.65 -7.35 0.20
C VAL A 79 0.67 -5.83 0.14
N ASN A 80 -0.50 -5.21 0.19
CA ASN A 80 -0.67 -3.76 0.31
C ASN A 80 -1.23 -3.41 1.68
N LEU A 81 -0.49 -2.56 2.39
CA LEU A 81 -0.86 -1.97 3.68
C LEU A 81 -0.86 -0.45 3.56
N ASN A 82 -1.47 0.21 4.54
CA ASN A 82 -1.62 1.66 4.53
C ASN A 82 -1.19 2.26 5.87
N VAL A 83 -0.56 3.43 5.81
CA VAL A 83 -0.21 4.26 6.98
C VAL A 83 -1.46 4.54 7.82
N PHE A 84 -2.60 4.73 7.15
CA PHE A 84 -3.93 4.79 7.73
C PHE A 84 -4.75 3.60 7.24
N ASP A 85 -5.00 2.63 8.12
CA ASP A 85 -5.75 1.42 7.77
C ASP A 85 -7.27 1.59 7.89
N ILE A 86 -7.77 2.79 8.20
CA ILE A 86 -9.19 3.10 8.15
C ILE A 86 -9.74 3.07 6.72
N ILE A 87 -10.88 2.42 6.53
CA ILE A 87 -11.59 2.40 5.25
C ILE A 87 -12.45 3.65 5.15
N SER A 88 -12.11 4.58 4.27
CA SER A 88 -12.86 5.83 4.08
C SER A 88 -12.75 6.34 2.65
N ASN A 89 -13.89 6.56 1.98
CA ASN A 89 -13.94 7.25 0.69
C ASN A 89 -13.91 8.79 0.80
N LYS A 90 -13.77 9.31 2.03
CA LYS A 90 -13.66 10.75 2.34
C LYS A 90 -12.21 11.14 2.64
N PRO A 91 -11.85 12.41 2.45
CA PRO A 91 -10.56 12.95 2.90
C PRO A 91 -10.28 12.62 4.38
N LEU A 92 -9.02 12.34 4.71
CA LEU A 92 -8.61 11.88 6.05
C LEU A 92 -9.00 12.88 7.15
N GLU A 93 -8.96 14.18 6.84
CA GLU A 93 -9.30 15.29 7.71
C GLU A 93 -10.74 15.19 8.22
N GLN A 94 -11.66 14.71 7.36
CA GLN A 94 -13.06 14.55 7.72
C GLN A 94 -13.29 13.38 8.68
N PHE A 95 -12.37 12.41 8.72
CA PHE A 95 -12.49 11.23 9.56
C PHE A 95 -11.73 11.37 10.88
N ALA A 96 -10.63 12.11 10.88
CA ALA A 96 -9.78 12.34 12.06
C ALA A 96 -10.53 12.95 13.26
N VAL A 97 -11.65 13.63 13.00
CA VAL A 97 -12.52 14.21 14.03
C VAL A 97 -13.42 13.20 14.73
N THR A 98 -13.67 12.03 14.14
CA THR A 98 -14.66 11.04 14.65
C THR A 98 -14.08 9.66 14.94
N ALA A 99 -12.91 9.32 14.41
CA ALA A 99 -12.24 8.05 14.67
C ALA A 99 -10.72 8.16 14.51
N SER A 100 -9.99 7.22 15.12
CA SER A 100 -8.58 7.03 14.82
C SER A 100 -8.42 6.59 13.37
N LEU A 101 -7.50 7.21 12.63
CA LEU A 101 -7.21 6.86 11.24
C LEU A 101 -6.39 5.56 11.11
N SER A 102 -5.73 5.17 12.20
CA SER A 102 -4.94 3.94 12.29
C SER A 102 -5.41 3.12 13.49
N SER A 103 -5.58 1.82 13.29
CA SER A 103 -5.84 0.88 14.36
C SER A 103 -4.62 0.74 15.28
N ALA A 104 -4.84 0.30 16.52
CA ALA A 104 -3.77 0.11 17.50
C ALA A 104 -2.68 -0.88 17.04
N ARG A 105 -3.01 -1.78 16.11
CA ARG A 105 -2.11 -2.80 15.57
C ARG A 105 -1.45 -2.42 14.25
N ASN A 106 -1.72 -1.22 13.72
CA ASN A 106 -1.32 -0.84 12.36
C ASN A 106 0.21 -0.91 12.16
N ILE A 107 0.99 -0.27 13.03
CA ILE A 107 2.46 -0.27 12.93
C ILE A 107 3.02 -1.69 13.11
N GLU A 108 2.53 -2.44 14.09
CA GLU A 108 2.94 -3.84 14.31
C GLU A 108 2.67 -4.71 13.07
N THR A 109 1.50 -4.54 12.46
CA THR A 109 1.11 -5.28 11.25
C THR A 109 2.02 -4.91 10.08
N ILE A 110 2.29 -3.63 9.85
CA ILE A 110 3.19 -3.18 8.79
C ILE A 110 4.59 -3.76 8.97
N THR A 111 5.15 -3.66 10.17
CA THR A 111 6.48 -4.17 10.49
C THR A 111 6.55 -5.70 10.36
N HIS A 112 5.49 -6.42 10.77
CA HIS A 112 5.40 -7.87 10.62
C HIS A 112 5.50 -8.33 9.15
N PHE A 113 4.78 -7.66 8.25
CA PHE A 113 4.87 -7.97 6.82
C PHE A 113 6.19 -7.52 6.23
N ALA A 114 6.70 -6.35 6.63
CA ALA A 114 7.96 -5.82 6.09
C ALA A 114 9.14 -6.74 6.33
N LEU A 115 9.22 -7.36 7.51
CA LEU A 115 10.27 -8.33 7.86
C LEU A 115 10.25 -9.62 7.03
N LYS A 116 9.14 -9.91 6.34
CA LYS A 116 8.95 -11.13 5.52
C LYS A 116 8.93 -10.86 4.02
N ALA A 117 8.77 -9.60 3.63
CA ALA A 117 8.70 -9.20 2.23
C ALA A 117 10.10 -9.26 1.58
N HIS A 118 10.15 -9.61 0.30
CA HIS A 118 11.39 -9.53 -0.46
C HIS A 118 11.77 -8.07 -0.78
N THR A 119 10.76 -7.22 -0.96
CA THR A 119 10.93 -5.80 -1.22
C THR A 119 9.85 -5.02 -0.48
N VAL A 120 10.25 -3.95 0.22
CA VAL A 120 9.33 -3.05 0.90
C VAL A 120 9.32 -1.71 0.17
N ILE A 121 8.17 -1.32 -0.33
CA ILE A 121 7.98 -0.15 -1.18
C ILE A 121 7.04 0.82 -0.47
N VAL A 122 7.54 2.00 -0.14
CA VAL A 122 6.76 3.09 0.44
C VAL A 122 6.27 4.01 -0.68
N ALA A 123 4.99 4.36 -0.66
CA ALA A 123 4.33 5.07 -1.75
C ALA A 123 3.13 5.92 -1.25
N TRP A 124 3.29 6.56 -0.09
CA TRP A 124 2.21 7.33 0.56
C TRP A 124 2.06 8.79 0.08
N GLY A 125 2.90 9.27 -0.83
CA GLY A 125 2.78 10.62 -1.38
C GLY A 125 3.12 11.73 -0.37
N ALA A 126 2.84 12.98 -0.77
CA ALA A 126 2.99 14.12 0.13
C ALA A 126 1.97 14.03 1.28
N ILE A 127 2.44 14.32 2.51
CA ILE A 127 1.65 14.17 3.72
C ILE A 127 1.38 15.55 4.33
N PRO A 128 0.11 15.93 4.55
CA PRO A 128 -0.22 17.14 5.30
C PRO A 128 0.43 17.13 6.70
N PRO A 129 0.92 18.29 7.21
CA PRO A 129 1.64 18.35 8.49
C PRO A 129 0.93 17.66 9.67
N GLU A 130 -0.40 17.75 9.72
CA GLU A 130 -1.26 17.13 10.73
C GLU A 130 -1.19 15.59 10.76
N PHE A 131 -0.83 14.97 9.63
CA PHE A 131 -0.74 13.52 9.47
C PHE A 131 0.70 12.99 9.47
N LYS A 132 1.69 13.89 9.54
CA LYS A 132 3.11 13.55 9.49
C LYS A 132 3.53 12.61 10.61
N LYS A 133 2.98 12.79 11.82
CA LYS A 133 3.32 11.98 13.00
C LYS A 133 3.14 10.47 12.76
N GLN A 134 2.04 10.06 12.13
CA GLN A 134 1.77 8.64 11.89
C GLN A 134 2.72 8.08 10.82
N THR A 135 2.94 8.83 9.74
CA THR A 135 3.86 8.43 8.67
C THR A 135 5.29 8.31 9.19
N ASP A 136 5.74 9.27 10.01
CA ASP A 136 7.05 9.23 10.67
C ASP A 136 7.18 8.01 11.59
N ALA A 137 6.13 7.67 12.34
CA ALA A 137 6.13 6.52 13.23
C ALA A 137 6.23 5.19 12.46
N VAL A 138 5.49 5.03 11.35
CA VAL A 138 5.59 3.87 10.46
C VAL A 138 7.01 3.77 9.88
N ALA A 139 7.51 4.85 9.31
CA ALA A 139 8.86 4.90 8.73
C ALA A 139 9.94 4.56 9.76
N LYS A 140 9.87 5.16 10.95
CA LYS A 140 10.80 4.90 12.03
C LYS A 140 10.75 3.43 12.46
N SER A 141 9.56 2.85 12.65
CA SER A 141 9.42 1.45 13.05
C SER A 141 10.03 0.49 12.04
N LEU A 142 9.83 0.76 10.74
CA LEU A 142 10.42 -0.04 9.67
C LEU A 142 11.95 0.04 9.64
N LEU A 143 12.50 1.26 9.78
CA LEU A 143 13.95 1.48 9.79
C LEU A 143 14.61 0.89 11.05
N ASP A 144 14.01 1.06 12.22
CA ASP A 144 14.47 0.46 13.48
C ASP A 144 14.45 -1.06 13.42
N ALA A 145 13.49 -1.65 12.70
CA ALA A 145 13.42 -3.10 12.44
C ALA A 145 14.46 -3.59 11.42
N GLY A 146 15.29 -2.70 10.87
CA GLY A 146 16.34 -3.05 9.91
C GLY A 146 15.85 -3.24 8.46
N CYS A 147 14.63 -2.80 8.14
CA CYS A 147 14.09 -2.95 6.78
C CYS A 147 14.79 -1.99 5.80
N ASN A 148 15.17 -2.51 4.63
CA ASN A 148 15.57 -1.68 3.50
C ASN A 148 14.32 -1.20 2.76
N LEU A 149 14.11 0.13 2.74
CA LEU A 149 12.95 0.73 2.13
C LEU A 149 13.27 1.27 0.73
N SER A 150 12.34 1.01 -0.20
CA SER A 150 12.37 1.51 -1.56
C SER A 150 11.16 2.41 -1.83
N CYS A 151 11.25 3.25 -2.84
CA CYS A 151 10.15 4.08 -3.33
C CYS A 151 10.26 4.24 -4.85
N LEU A 152 9.19 4.72 -5.48
CA LEU A 152 9.15 5.00 -6.92
C LEU A 152 9.83 6.31 -7.32
N GLY A 153 10.35 7.05 -6.34
CA GLY A 153 10.91 8.39 -6.53
C GLY A 153 10.61 9.26 -5.32
N HIS A 154 11.16 10.47 -5.34
CA HIS A 154 11.01 11.46 -4.27
C HIS A 154 10.31 12.70 -4.81
N THR A 155 9.35 13.23 -4.07
CA THR A 155 8.81 14.58 -4.31
C THR A 155 9.88 15.63 -3.99
N LEU A 156 9.61 16.91 -4.30
CA LEU A 156 10.49 18.03 -3.92
C LEU A 156 10.77 18.06 -2.41
N ASP A 157 9.74 17.79 -1.60
CA ASP A 157 9.83 17.74 -0.13
C ASP A 157 10.34 16.39 0.41
N GLY A 158 10.79 15.47 -0.45
CA GLY A 158 11.40 14.20 -0.06
C GLY A 158 10.41 13.09 0.33
N HIS A 159 9.12 13.27 0.07
CA HIS A 159 8.12 12.20 0.26
C HIS A 159 8.22 11.16 -0.86
N PRO A 160 7.88 9.88 -0.60
CA PRO A 160 7.84 8.89 -1.67
C PRO A 160 6.69 9.19 -2.65
N CYS A 161 6.97 9.12 -3.95
CA CYS A 161 5.96 9.37 -4.99
C CYS A 161 4.81 8.37 -4.97
N LEU A 162 3.61 8.82 -5.35
CA LEU A 162 2.44 7.96 -5.54
C LEU A 162 2.59 7.11 -6.81
N PRO A 163 2.08 5.85 -6.82
CA PRO A 163 2.22 4.96 -7.97
C PRO A 163 1.64 5.54 -9.27
N LEU A 164 0.45 6.15 -9.19
CA LEU A 164 -0.25 6.72 -10.35
C LEU A 164 0.40 8.00 -10.91
N LEU A 165 1.46 8.53 -10.29
CA LEU A 165 2.15 9.74 -10.72
C LEU A 165 3.52 9.48 -11.37
N VAL A 166 3.91 8.20 -11.50
CA VAL A 166 5.17 7.81 -12.14
C VAL A 166 4.92 6.90 -13.34
N ARG A 167 5.94 6.72 -14.17
CA ARG A 167 5.89 5.72 -15.25
C ARG A 167 5.93 4.32 -14.67
N HIS A 168 5.26 3.39 -15.33
CA HIS A 168 5.19 1.99 -14.88
C HIS A 168 6.55 1.30 -14.86
N ASP A 169 7.49 1.71 -15.72
CA ASP A 169 8.85 1.16 -15.80
C ASP A 169 9.86 1.86 -14.87
N THR A 170 9.41 2.74 -13.97
CA THR A 170 10.31 3.52 -13.10
C THR A 170 11.10 2.58 -12.18
N PRO A 171 12.45 2.61 -12.20
CA PRO A 171 13.25 1.79 -11.28
C PRO A 171 13.07 2.26 -9.84
N LEU A 172 13.02 1.31 -8.90
CA LEU A 172 12.97 1.61 -7.48
C LEU A 172 14.22 2.40 -7.03
N GLN A 173 13.98 3.39 -6.18
CA GLN A 173 15.01 4.18 -5.51
C GLN A 173 15.02 3.89 -4.02
N ARG A 174 16.17 4.04 -3.36
CA ARG A 174 16.26 3.93 -1.90
C ARG A 174 15.44 5.02 -1.22
N TRP A 175 14.77 4.64 -0.14
CA TRP A 175 14.09 5.55 0.79
C TRP A 175 14.60 5.37 2.24
N PRO A 176 14.69 6.44 3.06
CA PRO A 176 14.58 7.84 2.67
C PRO A 176 15.73 8.25 1.74
N ARG A 177 15.58 9.42 1.08
CA ARG A 177 16.68 9.99 0.30
C ARG A 177 17.88 10.16 1.23
N ARG A 178 19.06 9.69 0.84
CA ARG A 178 20.27 10.00 1.60
C ARG A 178 20.44 11.51 1.60
N SER A 179 20.63 12.10 2.77
CA SER A 179 21.22 13.43 2.88
C SER A 179 22.56 13.37 2.14
N GLN A 180 22.74 14.25 1.14
CA GLN A 180 24.06 14.48 0.57
C GLN A 180 24.97 15.14 1.62
#